data_AF-A0A2K4XG29-F1
#
_entry.id   AF-A0A2K4XG29-F1
#
_cell.length_a   1.000
_cell.length_b   1.000
_cell.length_c   1.000
_cell.angle_alpha   90.00
_cell.angle_beta   90.00
_cell.angle_gamma   90.00
#
_symmetry.space_group_name_H-M   'P 1'
#
loop_
_entity.id
_entity.type
_entity.pdbx_description
1 polymer ?
#
loop_
_entity_poly.entity_id
_entity_poly.type
_entity_poly.pdbx_seq_one_letter_code
_entity_poly.pdbx_strand_id
1 'polypeptide(L)'
;MLLRIFLPITMLITVSAHANVEVNTSKSIKNIDKTKLAVNQKKPTNILWIYMEDQNPWNNAWGDYTVSTPNIKKFADQGVRFTNTHQPAPVCSATRSALITGQYQTTLGLQNHRSSRASYNATFLPKGYKTVPELFVDAGYQTFNIGKDDYNFKYDRSKLYNAHEGKAGFQGAHDGTKFDWAKSLKNKPFFGQIQLQGGKHHNFKGKDVPQVDPDKMTLPPYYADTPATRAEWAKHYKTQVLSDIELGQILKELDDNNILENTAIFWFSDHGMLLLRHKQELYEDGVKVPLIISWPAGKELLKSKGAVRNDLISGLDIPATSLALAGIDIPSYYDGKNVFSEEFSGRDYVISAKDRMDYTFDRARSVRTEKYRYIRQYHPELSSAQPQYRDKKQYSIEARALYEEGKLTPVQAAYYSPTKPVEELYDLQSDPDQIKNLAALPKYKKELLRHRQILLDWIAKTDDKGAYPESERAVKEVLDIWGKNCVSTQCESYRLHHPDSVNIPGDKVYSPIQWPAYMPKPKTPYYSEIEHIYRKKFQ
;
A
#
# COMPACT_ATOMS: atom_id res chain seq x y z
N MET A 1 -73.76 32.94 5.04
CA MET A 1 -73.42 34.34 4.73
C MET A 1 -72.08 34.28 4.00
N LEU A 2 -72.04 34.13 2.66
CA LEU A 2 -72.23 35.17 1.61
C LEU A 2 -71.14 36.26 1.75
N LEU A 3 -70.25 36.55 0.78
CA LEU A 3 -70.15 36.25 -0.69
C LEU A 3 -68.92 35.35 -1.03
N ARG A 4 -68.91 34.51 -2.09
CA ARG A 4 -68.53 34.78 -3.53
C ARG A 4 -67.16 35.47 -3.67
N ILE A 5 -66.22 35.05 -4.53
CA ILE A 5 -66.23 34.78 -5.99
C ILE A 5 -65.11 33.72 -6.29
N PHE A 6 -65.00 32.87 -7.34
CA PHE A 6 -65.62 32.74 -8.69
C PHE A 6 -65.85 31.23 -9.10
N LEU A 7 -65.94 30.93 -10.40
CA LEU A 7 -66.07 29.63 -11.12
C LEU A 7 -65.64 29.83 -12.61
N PRO A 8 -65.54 28.80 -13.48
CA PRO A 8 -65.42 27.34 -13.30
C PRO A 8 -64.24 26.72 -14.12
N ILE A 9 -64.12 25.38 -14.13
CA ILE A 9 -64.29 24.54 -15.36
C ILE A 9 -64.42 23.06 -14.95
N THR A 10 -65.14 22.28 -15.75
CA THR A 10 -65.60 20.91 -15.46
C THR A 10 -64.52 19.83 -15.48
N MET A 11 -64.68 18.81 -14.62
CA MET A 11 -63.92 17.56 -14.61
C MET A 11 -64.89 16.37 -14.68
N LEU A 12 -64.67 15.41 -15.59
CA LEU A 12 -65.56 14.25 -15.73
C LEU A 12 -64.81 13.00 -16.26
N ILE A 13 -64.44 12.13 -15.31
CA ILE A 13 -64.39 10.65 -15.35
C ILE A 13 -64.00 9.96 -16.67
N THR A 14 -62.88 9.21 -16.68
CA THR A 14 -62.93 7.74 -16.98
C THR A 14 -61.74 6.93 -16.45
N VAL A 15 -62.09 5.69 -16.10
CA VAL A 15 -61.32 4.51 -15.67
C VAL A 15 -59.95 4.29 -16.34
N SER A 16 -59.01 3.72 -15.56
CA SER A 16 -57.68 3.27 -15.99
C SER A 16 -57.66 1.85 -16.57
N ALA A 17 -56.91 1.63 -17.65
CA ALA A 17 -56.54 0.31 -18.15
C ALA A 17 -55.15 0.32 -18.82
N HIS A 18 -54.48 -0.84 -18.79
CA HIS A 18 -53.06 -1.06 -19.12
C HIS A 18 -52.63 -0.73 -20.57
N ALA A 19 -51.38 -0.27 -20.71
CA ALA A 19 -50.55 -0.49 -21.89
C ALA A 19 -49.09 -0.68 -21.46
N ASN A 20 -48.41 -1.69 -22.02
CA ASN A 20 -46.96 -1.87 -21.83
C ASN A 20 -46.18 -0.85 -22.67
N VAL A 21 -45.02 -0.41 -22.18
CA VAL A 21 -44.04 0.35 -22.98
C VAL A 21 -42.68 -0.34 -22.85
N GLU A 22 -42.17 -0.82 -23.98
CA GLU A 22 -40.84 -1.44 -24.05
C GLU A 22 -39.75 -0.39 -23.89
N VAL A 23 -38.76 -0.65 -23.02
CA VAL A 23 -37.59 0.22 -22.87
C VAL A 23 -36.64 -0.02 -24.04
N ASN A 24 -36.76 0.79 -25.08
CA ASN A 24 -36.00 0.66 -26.33
C ASN A 24 -34.52 1.02 -26.13
N THR A 25 -33.68 0.00 -25.96
CA THR A 25 -32.25 0.10 -25.62
C THR A 25 -31.34 0.36 -26.82
N SER A 26 -31.51 1.48 -27.53
CA SER A 26 -30.48 1.96 -28.46
C SER A 26 -30.44 3.48 -28.69
N LYS A 27 -29.37 4.14 -28.20
CA LYS A 27 -28.68 5.23 -28.92
C LYS A 27 -27.34 5.65 -28.28
N SER A 28 -26.29 5.59 -29.10
CA SER A 28 -25.07 6.42 -29.06
C SER A 28 -24.45 6.78 -27.70
N ILE A 29 -23.61 5.89 -27.17
CA ILE A 29 -22.36 6.33 -26.50
C ILE A 29 -21.25 6.29 -27.56
N LYS A 30 -20.96 7.45 -28.18
CA LYS A 30 -19.78 7.68 -29.02
C LYS A 30 -19.31 9.12 -28.84
N ASN A 31 -18.00 9.31 -28.93
CA ASN A 31 -17.30 10.60 -28.89
C ASN A 31 -17.51 11.42 -27.60
N ILE A 32 -16.88 10.95 -26.51
CA ILE A 32 -16.28 11.91 -25.56
C ILE A 32 -15.11 12.58 -26.30
N ASP A 33 -14.94 13.88 -26.07
CA ASP A 33 -14.12 14.76 -26.90
C ASP A 33 -12.63 14.40 -26.86
N LYS A 34 -12.03 14.08 -28.02
CA LYS A 34 -10.59 13.78 -28.15
C LYS A 34 -9.71 15.03 -28.30
N THR A 35 -10.27 16.23 -28.16
CA THR A 35 -9.73 17.43 -28.81
C THR A 35 -9.50 18.63 -27.89
N LYS A 36 -8.91 18.41 -26.69
CA LYS A 36 -8.43 19.54 -25.85
C LYS A 36 -7.18 19.37 -24.98
N LEU A 37 -6.57 18.18 -24.89
CA LEU A 37 -5.27 17.98 -24.20
C LEU A 37 -4.05 18.02 -25.15
N ALA A 38 -4.22 18.57 -26.35
CA ALA A 38 -3.12 18.84 -27.29
C ALA A 38 -2.28 20.06 -26.86
N VAL A 39 -1.55 19.92 -25.75
CA VAL A 39 -0.31 20.68 -25.56
C VAL A 39 0.58 20.39 -26.78
N ASN A 40 1.24 21.41 -27.34
CA ASN A 40 1.89 21.37 -28.66
C ASN A 40 3.21 20.54 -28.65
N GLN A 41 3.10 19.24 -28.35
CA GLN A 41 4.21 18.32 -28.19
C GLN A 41 4.70 17.77 -29.53
N LYS A 42 5.88 18.25 -29.97
CA LYS A 42 6.63 17.67 -31.09
C LYS A 42 7.36 16.35 -30.75
N LYS A 43 7.27 15.87 -29.51
CA LYS A 43 7.93 14.67 -28.98
C LYS A 43 7.03 14.06 -27.89
N PRO A 44 6.84 12.73 -27.77
CA PRO A 44 6.06 12.16 -26.68
C PRO A 44 6.72 12.42 -25.31
N THR A 45 5.91 12.58 -24.27
CA THR A 45 6.37 12.84 -22.89
C THR A 45 6.98 11.59 -22.27
N ASN A 46 8.20 11.69 -21.72
CA ASN A 46 8.81 10.59 -20.96
C ASN A 46 8.18 10.50 -19.56
N ILE A 47 8.09 9.30 -19.00
CA ILE A 47 7.61 9.07 -17.63
C ILE A 47 8.73 8.44 -16.81
N LEU A 48 8.95 8.95 -15.59
CA LEU A 48 9.91 8.38 -14.64
C LEU A 48 9.28 8.25 -13.25
N TRP A 49 9.31 7.05 -12.68
CA TRP A 49 9.00 6.81 -11.26
C TRP A 49 10.30 6.70 -10.46
N ILE A 50 10.51 7.64 -9.53
CA ILE A 50 11.55 7.55 -8.51
C ILE A 50 10.88 7.02 -7.24
N TYR A 51 11.19 5.78 -6.95
CA TYR A 51 10.47 4.94 -5.99
C TYR A 51 11.36 4.74 -4.76
N MET A 52 10.85 4.98 -3.56
CA MET A 52 11.60 4.82 -2.30
C MET A 52 11.05 3.66 -1.47
N GLU A 53 11.88 2.76 -0.96
CA GLU A 53 11.41 1.75 0.01
C GLU A 53 11.33 2.34 1.43
N ASP A 54 10.26 2.01 2.15
CA ASP A 54 10.13 2.26 3.60
C ASP A 54 10.25 3.75 4.02
N GLN A 55 9.53 4.71 3.39
CA GLN A 55 9.68 6.16 3.67
C GLN A 55 8.40 6.99 3.88
N ASN A 56 8.36 7.71 5.01
CA ASN A 56 7.37 8.73 5.37
C ASN A 56 7.83 10.14 4.94
N PRO A 57 6.94 11.16 4.89
CA PRO A 57 7.28 12.49 4.38
C PRO A 57 7.94 13.41 5.45
N TRP A 58 8.98 12.95 6.14
CA TRP A 58 9.63 13.72 7.23
C TRP A 58 10.85 14.51 6.73
N ASN A 59 10.59 15.59 5.98
CA ASN A 59 11.63 16.43 5.38
C ASN A 59 11.13 17.85 5.05
N ASN A 60 12.05 18.73 4.62
CA ASN A 60 11.77 20.17 4.41
C ASN A 60 10.62 20.44 3.43
N ALA A 61 10.33 19.54 2.48
CA ALA A 61 9.21 19.70 1.56
C ALA A 61 7.84 19.50 2.22
N TRP A 62 7.77 18.92 3.42
CA TRP A 62 6.55 18.84 4.24
C TRP A 62 6.57 19.75 5.47
N GLY A 63 7.63 20.54 5.68
CA GLY A 63 7.74 21.50 6.77
C GLY A 63 8.40 20.95 8.04
N ASP A 64 8.96 19.74 7.98
CA ASP A 64 9.87 19.21 9.01
C ASP A 64 11.30 19.65 8.65
N TYR A 65 11.98 20.33 9.58
CA TYR A 65 13.32 20.90 9.37
C TYR A 65 14.42 20.16 10.14
N THR A 66 14.15 18.96 10.66
CA THR A 66 15.11 18.15 11.45
C THR A 66 16.36 17.77 10.64
N VAL A 67 16.24 17.63 9.30
CA VAL A 67 17.36 17.46 8.37
C VAL A 67 17.14 18.23 7.08
N SER A 68 18.20 18.82 6.53
CA SER A 68 18.10 19.58 5.28
C SER A 68 17.95 18.66 4.07
N THR A 69 16.89 18.87 3.28
CA THR A 69 16.63 18.20 2.01
C THR A 69 16.37 19.22 0.89
N PRO A 70 17.42 19.88 0.37
CA PRO A 70 17.28 20.97 -0.60
C PRO A 70 16.79 20.50 -1.97
N ASN A 71 17.15 19.30 -2.43
CA ASN A 71 16.74 18.79 -3.74
C ASN A 71 15.27 18.40 -3.75
N ILE A 72 14.79 17.69 -2.71
CA ILE A 72 13.36 17.35 -2.53
C ILE A 72 12.53 18.62 -2.38
N LYS A 73 13.01 19.62 -1.64
CA LYS A 73 12.32 20.93 -1.51
C LYS A 73 12.22 21.66 -2.85
N LYS A 74 13.33 21.79 -3.59
CA LYS A 74 13.35 22.41 -4.93
C LYS A 74 12.43 21.67 -5.91
N PHE A 75 12.46 20.34 -5.88
CA PHE A 75 11.61 19.49 -6.73
C PHE A 75 10.12 19.65 -6.41
N ALA A 76 9.76 19.77 -5.12
CA ALA A 76 8.40 20.08 -4.67
C ALA A 76 7.93 21.47 -5.12
N ASP A 77 8.80 22.48 -5.07
CA ASP A 77 8.49 23.85 -5.50
C ASP A 77 8.32 23.96 -7.03
N GLN A 78 9.08 23.15 -7.78
CA GLN A 78 8.98 23.07 -9.25
C GLN A 78 7.75 22.30 -9.71
N GLY A 79 7.42 21.18 -9.08
CA GLY A 79 6.27 20.33 -9.40
C GLY A 79 5.00 20.65 -8.60
N VAL A 80 4.20 19.62 -8.34
CA VAL A 80 3.01 19.64 -7.47
C VAL A 80 3.21 18.63 -6.35
N ARG A 81 3.11 19.10 -5.10
CA ARG A 81 3.22 18.29 -3.89
C ARG A 81 1.85 17.86 -3.39
N PHE A 82 1.65 16.56 -3.23
CA PHE A 82 0.44 15.99 -2.65
C PHE A 82 0.69 15.60 -1.19
N THR A 83 -0.14 16.08 -0.27
CA THR A 83 0.05 15.92 1.19
C THR A 83 -0.74 14.75 1.78
N ASN A 84 -1.60 14.12 0.99
CA ASN A 84 -2.65 13.22 1.44
C ASN A 84 -2.77 11.96 0.54
N THR A 85 -1.62 11.41 0.15
CA THR A 85 -1.49 10.22 -0.71
C THR A 85 -1.41 8.94 0.11
N HIS A 86 -2.29 7.97 -0.17
CA HIS A 86 -2.38 6.71 0.57
C HIS A 86 -2.20 5.50 -0.36
N GLN A 87 -1.31 4.60 0.01
CA GLN A 87 -1.01 3.39 -0.74
C GLN A 87 -2.07 2.29 -0.51
N PRO A 88 -2.35 1.44 -1.52
CA PRO A 88 -3.39 0.42 -1.43
C PRO A 88 -3.02 -0.74 -0.49
N ALA A 89 -1.74 -0.87 -0.12
CA ALA A 89 -1.24 -1.81 0.89
C ALA A 89 -0.14 -1.15 1.75
N PRO A 90 0.14 -1.68 2.95
CA PRO A 90 1.25 -1.22 3.80
C PRO A 90 2.54 -2.03 3.60
N VAL A 91 2.71 -2.74 2.48
CA VAL A 91 3.86 -3.64 2.26
C VAL A 91 4.26 -3.72 0.78
N CYS A 92 5.57 -3.74 0.52
CA CYS A 92 6.13 -3.46 -0.80
C CYS A 92 5.63 -4.37 -1.93
N SER A 93 5.65 -5.71 -1.81
CA SER A 93 5.19 -6.58 -2.92
C SER A 93 3.71 -6.35 -3.28
N ALA A 94 2.86 -6.08 -2.29
CA ALA A 94 1.43 -5.85 -2.47
C ALA A 94 1.17 -4.49 -3.11
N THR A 95 1.79 -3.42 -2.59
CA THR A 95 1.73 -2.07 -3.18
C THR A 95 2.26 -2.07 -4.62
N ARG A 96 3.41 -2.70 -4.87
CA ARG A 96 4.03 -2.78 -6.20
C ARG A 96 3.16 -3.55 -7.19
N SER A 97 2.55 -4.66 -6.77
CA SER A 97 1.60 -5.41 -7.60
C SER A 97 0.37 -4.59 -7.97
N ALA A 98 -0.15 -3.80 -7.03
CA ALA A 98 -1.28 -2.91 -7.25
C ALA A 98 -0.93 -1.78 -8.24
N LEU A 99 0.16 -1.05 -7.98
CA LEU A 99 0.60 0.07 -8.83
C LEU A 99 1.02 -0.37 -10.23
N ILE A 100 1.65 -1.53 -10.39
CA ILE A 100 2.06 -2.01 -11.72
C ILE A 100 0.90 -2.58 -12.55
N THR A 101 -0.28 -2.85 -11.94
CA THR A 101 -1.48 -3.34 -12.64
C THR A 101 -2.61 -2.31 -12.75
N GLY A 102 -2.54 -1.21 -11.99
CA GLY A 102 -3.58 -0.17 -11.94
C GLY A 102 -4.82 -0.53 -11.12
N GLN A 103 -4.82 -1.68 -10.46
CA GLN A 103 -5.93 -2.19 -9.64
C GLN A 103 -5.52 -2.42 -8.19
N TYR A 104 -6.51 -2.54 -7.30
CA TYR A 104 -6.25 -3.13 -5.98
C TYR A 104 -5.66 -4.54 -6.11
N GLN A 105 -4.58 -4.78 -5.36
CA GLN A 105 -3.97 -6.09 -5.16
C GLN A 105 -4.97 -7.17 -4.75
N THR A 106 -5.99 -6.78 -3.98
CA THR A 106 -7.06 -7.66 -3.50
C THR A 106 -8.01 -8.07 -4.61
N THR A 107 -8.22 -7.28 -5.66
CA THR A 107 -9.06 -7.65 -6.82
C THR A 107 -8.43 -8.82 -7.59
N LEU A 108 -7.09 -8.83 -7.69
CA LEU A 108 -6.32 -9.73 -8.55
C LEU A 108 -5.68 -10.93 -7.82
N GLY A 109 -5.93 -11.12 -6.53
CA GLY A 109 -5.30 -12.21 -5.75
C GLY A 109 -3.82 -11.99 -5.43
N LEU A 110 -3.36 -10.73 -5.45
CA LEU A 110 -1.97 -10.30 -5.31
C LEU A 110 -1.64 -9.74 -3.92
N GLN A 111 -2.57 -9.86 -2.95
CA GLN A 111 -2.52 -9.16 -1.67
C GLN A 111 -1.47 -9.71 -0.68
N ASN A 112 -1.20 -11.02 -0.69
CA ASN A 112 -0.35 -11.67 0.31
C ASN A 112 1.14 -11.42 0.02
N HIS A 113 1.91 -10.94 1.00
CA HIS A 113 3.29 -10.52 0.78
C HIS A 113 4.18 -11.70 0.34
N ARG A 114 4.93 -11.49 -0.75
CA ARG A 114 5.83 -12.47 -1.41
C ARG A 114 5.16 -13.80 -1.78
N SER A 115 3.95 -13.74 -2.32
CA SER A 115 3.25 -14.89 -2.92
C SER A 115 3.71 -15.15 -4.37
N SER A 116 3.31 -16.29 -4.93
CA SER A 116 3.60 -16.68 -6.33
C SER A 116 5.11 -16.66 -6.65
N ARG A 117 5.91 -17.16 -5.71
CA ARG A 117 7.37 -17.32 -5.80
C ARG A 117 7.71 -18.72 -6.33
N ALA A 118 7.07 -19.78 -5.82
CA ALA A 118 7.10 -21.13 -6.37
C ALA A 118 6.44 -21.23 -7.77
N SER A 119 6.69 -22.31 -8.50
CA SER A 119 6.01 -22.62 -9.77
C SER A 119 4.64 -23.27 -9.55
N TYR A 120 4.50 -24.13 -8.52
CA TYR A 120 3.26 -24.85 -8.22
C TYR A 120 2.15 -23.96 -7.61
N ASN A 121 2.50 -22.78 -7.12
CA ASN A 121 1.59 -21.76 -6.57
C ASN A 121 1.61 -20.47 -7.42
N ALA A 122 1.73 -20.61 -8.74
CA ALA A 122 1.82 -19.49 -9.67
C ALA A 122 0.48 -18.75 -9.86
N THR A 123 0.43 -17.47 -9.51
CA THR A 123 -0.67 -16.55 -9.89
C THR A 123 -0.34 -15.90 -11.23
N PHE A 124 -1.32 -15.79 -12.12
CA PHE A 124 -1.20 -15.09 -13.41
C PHE A 124 -2.28 -14.00 -13.50
N LEU A 125 -2.01 -12.92 -14.22
CA LEU A 125 -3.02 -11.88 -14.47
C LEU A 125 -4.15 -12.41 -15.38
N PRO A 126 -5.40 -11.94 -15.23
CA PRO A 126 -6.50 -12.38 -16.09
C PRO A 126 -6.28 -12.00 -17.57
N LYS A 127 -6.86 -12.78 -18.49
CA LYS A 127 -6.68 -12.56 -19.93
C LYS A 127 -7.09 -11.15 -20.35
N GLY A 128 -6.16 -10.41 -20.96
CA GLY A 128 -6.38 -9.03 -21.43
C GLY A 128 -5.95 -7.94 -20.44
N TYR A 129 -5.62 -8.30 -19.21
CA TYR A 129 -4.93 -7.40 -18.29
C TYR A 129 -3.47 -7.25 -18.72
N LYS A 130 -2.96 -6.02 -18.63
CA LYS A 130 -1.57 -5.67 -18.90
C LYS A 130 -1.04 -4.80 -17.77
N THR A 131 0.23 -4.99 -17.47
CA THR A 131 0.94 -4.12 -16.53
C THR A 131 1.22 -2.75 -17.17
N VAL A 132 1.49 -1.74 -16.33
CA VAL A 132 1.86 -0.39 -16.77
C VAL A 132 3.01 -0.42 -17.79
N PRO A 133 4.14 -1.14 -17.56
CA PRO A 133 5.21 -1.22 -18.56
C PRO A 133 4.76 -1.85 -19.88
N GLU A 134 3.94 -2.90 -19.86
CA GLU A 134 3.41 -3.51 -21.10
C GLU A 134 2.54 -2.54 -21.92
N LEU A 135 1.74 -1.70 -21.26
CA LEU A 135 0.96 -0.64 -21.93
C LEU A 135 1.86 0.45 -22.54
N PHE A 136 2.99 0.76 -21.89
CA PHE A 136 4.01 1.64 -22.46
C PHE A 136 4.73 0.98 -23.66
N VAL A 137 5.05 -0.31 -23.59
CA VAL A 137 5.63 -1.06 -24.73
C VAL A 137 4.65 -1.10 -25.92
N ASP A 138 3.36 -1.35 -25.68
CA ASP A 138 2.31 -1.27 -26.71
C ASP A 138 2.28 0.10 -27.41
N ALA A 139 2.45 1.18 -26.64
CA ALA A 139 2.50 2.55 -27.12
C ALA A 139 3.84 2.94 -27.79
N GLY A 140 4.77 2.00 -27.98
CA GLY A 140 6.06 2.21 -28.63
C GLY A 140 7.16 2.81 -27.73
N TYR A 141 6.96 2.84 -26.41
CA TYR A 141 7.95 3.35 -25.47
C TYR A 141 9.04 2.30 -25.19
N GLN A 142 10.19 2.79 -24.72
CA GLN A 142 11.22 1.97 -24.09
C GLN A 142 10.97 1.87 -22.59
N THR A 143 11.21 0.70 -22.00
CA THR A 143 10.81 0.42 -20.62
C THR A 143 11.93 -0.20 -19.82
N PHE A 144 12.16 0.33 -18.60
CA PHE A 144 13.24 -0.12 -17.72
C PHE A 144 12.84 -0.08 -16.24
N ASN A 145 13.51 -0.90 -15.42
CA ASN A 145 13.45 -0.83 -13.95
C ASN A 145 14.86 -1.00 -13.35
N ILE A 146 15.40 0.06 -12.77
CA ILE A 146 16.65 0.04 -12.00
C ILE A 146 16.29 -0.33 -10.56
N GLY A 147 16.31 -1.63 -10.28
CA GLY A 147 16.12 -2.17 -8.94
C GLY A 147 14.99 -3.20 -8.85
N LYS A 148 14.00 -2.95 -7.99
CA LYS A 148 13.16 -4.01 -7.43
C LYS A 148 11.77 -4.10 -8.06
N ASP A 149 11.45 -5.25 -8.64
CA ASP A 149 10.10 -5.60 -9.12
C ASP A 149 9.21 -6.00 -7.92
N ASP A 150 9.52 -7.15 -7.31
CA ASP A 150 8.81 -7.82 -6.21
C ASP A 150 7.31 -8.10 -6.42
N TYR A 151 6.80 -8.11 -7.66
CA TYR A 151 5.37 -8.36 -7.92
C TYR A 151 4.91 -9.77 -7.47
N ASN A 152 3.65 -9.92 -7.06
CA ASN A 152 3.04 -11.14 -6.51
C ASN A 152 2.38 -12.05 -7.58
N PHE A 153 2.84 -11.99 -8.82
CA PHE A 153 2.37 -12.84 -9.94
C PHE A 153 3.55 -13.31 -10.80
N LYS A 154 3.29 -14.25 -11.70
CA LYS A 154 4.21 -14.65 -12.78
C LYS A 154 4.06 -13.73 -13.98
N TYR A 155 5.18 -13.22 -14.45
CA TYR A 155 5.30 -12.34 -15.61
C TYR A 155 6.55 -12.70 -16.41
N ASP A 156 6.53 -12.38 -17.70
CA ASP A 156 7.72 -12.41 -18.54
C ASP A 156 8.36 -11.02 -18.51
N ARG A 157 9.48 -10.89 -17.80
CA ARG A 157 10.12 -9.59 -17.59
C ARG A 157 10.56 -8.91 -18.89
N SER A 158 10.83 -9.68 -19.96
CA SER A 158 11.21 -9.13 -21.27
C SER A 158 10.06 -8.39 -21.98
N LYS A 159 8.80 -8.67 -21.60
CA LYS A 159 7.61 -7.95 -22.08
C LYS A 159 7.34 -6.68 -21.29
N LEU A 160 7.75 -6.64 -20.02
CA LEU A 160 7.65 -5.46 -19.18
C LEU A 160 8.77 -4.46 -19.48
N TYR A 161 10.02 -4.93 -19.54
CA TYR A 161 11.21 -4.07 -19.65
C TYR A 161 12.04 -4.47 -20.87
N ASN A 162 11.99 -3.64 -21.93
CA ASN A 162 12.67 -3.87 -23.19
C ASN A 162 14.02 -3.12 -23.33
N ALA A 163 14.39 -2.29 -22.34
CA ALA A 163 15.62 -1.49 -22.33
C ALA A 163 16.43 -1.73 -21.04
N HIS A 164 17.31 -2.72 -21.05
CA HIS A 164 18.27 -2.99 -19.98
C HIS A 164 19.49 -3.77 -20.50
N GLU A 165 20.61 -3.75 -19.77
CA GLU A 165 21.80 -4.54 -20.08
C GLU A 165 22.07 -5.58 -18.98
N GLY A 166 21.97 -6.87 -19.32
CA GLY A 166 22.34 -7.97 -18.41
C GLY A 166 21.19 -8.90 -18.00
N LYS A 167 21.44 -9.72 -16.97
CA LYS A 167 20.51 -10.74 -16.47
C LYS A 167 19.84 -10.29 -15.18
N ALA A 168 18.53 -10.49 -15.10
CA ALA A 168 17.75 -10.14 -13.91
C ALA A 168 18.15 -10.97 -12.68
N GLY A 169 18.33 -10.29 -11.54
CA GLY A 169 18.52 -10.91 -10.24
C GLY A 169 17.20 -11.36 -9.60
N PHE A 170 17.28 -12.08 -8.48
CA PHE A 170 16.10 -12.35 -7.65
C PHE A 170 15.46 -11.02 -7.22
N GLN A 171 14.13 -10.91 -7.35
CA GLN A 171 13.36 -9.65 -7.19
C GLN A 171 13.76 -8.50 -8.15
N GLY A 172 14.55 -8.74 -9.20
CA GLY A 172 14.91 -7.78 -10.26
C GLY A 172 16.19 -6.97 -10.01
N ALA A 173 16.77 -7.02 -8.81
CA ALA A 173 17.64 -5.99 -8.24
C ALA A 173 18.99 -5.66 -8.94
N HIS A 174 19.31 -6.26 -10.09
CA HIS A 174 20.68 -6.30 -10.64
C HIS A 174 20.84 -6.05 -12.16
N ASP A 175 19.76 -5.97 -12.95
CA ASP A 175 19.89 -5.72 -14.40
C ASP A 175 20.04 -4.23 -14.77
N GLY A 176 19.26 -3.33 -14.16
CA GLY A 176 19.34 -1.90 -14.46
C GLY A 176 20.59 -1.17 -13.90
N THR A 177 21.38 -1.78 -13.01
CA THR A 177 22.40 -1.05 -12.20
C THR A 177 23.66 -0.62 -12.94
N LYS A 178 23.83 -1.04 -14.20
CA LYS A 178 24.90 -0.57 -15.11
C LYS A 178 24.39 0.10 -16.38
N PHE A 179 23.07 0.22 -16.53
CA PHE A 179 22.45 0.78 -17.72
C PHE A 179 22.51 2.31 -17.65
N ASP A 180 23.28 2.92 -18.56
CA ASP A 180 23.36 4.38 -18.80
C ASP A 180 22.06 4.86 -19.47
N TRP A 181 20.97 4.77 -18.70
CA TRP A 181 19.58 4.84 -19.16
C TRP A 181 19.26 6.20 -19.78
N ALA A 182 19.66 7.30 -19.14
CA ALA A 182 19.37 8.65 -19.59
C ALA A 182 19.97 8.93 -20.98
N LYS A 183 21.23 8.56 -21.19
CA LYS A 183 21.95 8.73 -22.45
C LYS A 183 21.50 7.76 -23.53
N SER A 184 21.18 6.52 -23.17
CA SER A 184 20.71 5.47 -24.08
C SER A 184 19.30 5.75 -24.61
N LEU A 185 18.48 6.42 -23.80
CA LEU A 185 17.07 6.68 -24.11
C LEU A 185 16.76 8.12 -24.52
N LYS A 186 17.72 9.06 -24.51
CA LYS A 186 17.46 10.49 -24.82
C LYS A 186 16.73 10.81 -26.14
N ASN A 187 16.84 9.90 -27.11
CA ASN A 187 16.20 10.01 -28.43
C ASN A 187 14.96 9.11 -28.61
N LYS A 188 14.51 8.42 -27.56
CA LYS A 188 13.36 7.51 -27.58
C LYS A 188 12.38 7.88 -26.43
N PRO A 189 11.05 7.77 -26.62
CA PRO A 189 10.12 7.92 -25.51
C PRO A 189 10.31 6.77 -24.51
N PHE A 190 10.29 7.04 -23.21
CA PHE A 190 10.50 6.00 -22.19
C PHE A 190 9.55 6.06 -20.98
N PHE A 191 9.30 4.89 -20.38
CA PHE A 191 8.77 4.72 -19.03
C PHE A 191 9.83 4.04 -18.17
N GLY A 192 10.32 4.74 -17.15
CA GLY A 192 11.37 4.28 -16.26
C GLY A 192 10.89 4.10 -14.82
N GLN A 193 11.45 3.11 -14.13
CA GLN A 193 11.44 3.02 -12.67
C GLN A 193 12.88 3.03 -12.14
N ILE A 194 13.13 3.80 -11.09
CA ILE A 194 14.39 3.82 -10.34
C ILE A 194 14.08 3.62 -8.86
N GLN A 195 14.62 2.56 -8.28
CA GLN A 195 14.39 2.20 -6.88
C GLN A 195 15.52 2.71 -5.98
N LEU A 196 15.22 3.72 -5.16
CA LEU A 196 16.07 4.16 -4.05
C LEU A 196 15.90 3.22 -2.85
N GLN A 197 16.97 2.97 -2.08
CA GLN A 197 16.88 2.10 -0.89
C GLN A 197 16.04 2.73 0.23
N GLY A 198 15.88 4.05 0.22
CA GLY A 198 15.05 4.80 1.18
C GLY A 198 15.39 4.44 2.63
N GLY A 199 14.36 4.10 3.41
CA GLY A 199 14.48 3.69 4.82
C GLY A 199 15.35 2.45 5.07
N LYS A 200 15.73 1.70 4.02
CA LYS A 200 16.66 0.56 4.10
C LYS A 200 18.12 0.92 3.92
N HIS A 201 18.46 2.19 3.66
CA HIS A 201 19.85 2.62 3.66
C HIS A 201 20.51 2.36 5.03
N HIS A 202 21.62 1.62 5.01
CA HIS A 202 22.43 1.32 6.19
C HIS A 202 23.86 1.91 6.10
N ASN A 203 24.32 2.30 4.91
CA ASN A 203 25.66 2.87 4.70
C ASN A 203 25.61 4.38 4.47
N PHE A 204 26.08 5.14 5.44
CA PHE A 204 26.21 6.61 5.39
C PHE A 204 27.67 7.06 5.19
N LYS A 205 28.64 6.15 5.06
CA LYS A 205 30.08 6.49 4.97
C LYS A 205 30.38 7.15 3.62
N GLY A 206 31.08 8.29 3.65
CA GLY A 206 31.46 9.03 2.43
C GLY A 206 30.30 9.72 1.74
N LYS A 207 29.20 9.96 2.45
CA LYS A 207 28.06 10.79 2.02
C LYS A 207 27.86 11.87 3.08
N ASP A 208 27.58 13.11 2.67
CA ASP A 208 27.47 14.28 3.56
C ASP A 208 26.14 14.32 4.33
N VAL A 209 25.86 13.26 5.09
CA VAL A 209 24.65 13.10 5.89
C VAL A 209 24.93 13.55 7.33
N PRO A 210 24.15 14.50 7.88
CA PRO A 210 24.32 14.94 9.25
C PRO A 210 24.09 13.79 10.24
N GLN A 211 24.70 13.88 11.42
CA GLN A 211 24.25 13.08 12.54
C GLN A 211 22.94 13.66 13.07
N VAL A 212 21.94 12.80 13.23
CA VAL A 212 20.65 13.14 13.84
C VAL A 212 20.73 12.64 15.27
N ASP A 213 20.56 13.56 16.22
CA ASP A 213 20.62 13.29 17.65
C ASP A 213 19.35 12.55 18.10
N PRO A 214 19.42 11.28 18.53
CA PRO A 214 18.24 10.48 18.86
C PRO A 214 17.48 10.99 20.10
N ASP A 215 18.16 11.70 21.00
CA ASP A 215 17.60 12.12 22.30
C ASP A 215 16.85 13.45 22.17
N LYS A 216 17.17 14.25 21.14
CA LYS A 216 16.41 15.47 20.77
C LYS A 216 15.10 15.20 20.03
N MET A 217 14.76 13.94 19.78
CA MET A 217 13.58 13.57 18.97
C MET A 217 12.34 13.34 19.84
N THR A 218 11.19 13.83 19.38
CA THR A 218 9.88 13.47 19.93
C THR A 218 9.39 12.18 19.26
N LEU A 219 9.38 11.08 20.01
CA LEU A 219 8.70 9.85 19.58
C LEU A 219 7.18 9.99 19.80
N PRO A 220 6.33 9.47 18.90
CA PRO A 220 4.90 9.40 19.13
C PRO A 220 4.54 8.58 20.40
N PRO A 221 3.45 8.89 21.12
CA PRO A 221 3.15 8.27 22.42
C PRO A 221 2.87 6.76 22.39
N TYR A 222 2.73 6.19 21.19
CA TYR A 222 2.45 4.78 20.95
C TYR A 222 3.71 3.92 20.72
N TYR A 223 4.90 4.51 20.63
CA TYR A 223 6.16 3.76 20.63
C TYR A 223 6.80 3.72 22.01
N ALA A 224 7.44 2.60 22.35
CA ALA A 224 8.25 2.49 23.55
C ALA A 224 9.47 3.43 23.43
N ASP A 225 9.70 4.26 24.43
CA ASP A 225 10.86 5.15 24.43
C ASP A 225 12.11 4.36 24.85
N THR A 226 12.86 3.90 23.84
CA THR A 226 14.05 3.06 24.02
C THR A 226 15.19 3.52 23.11
N PRO A 227 16.47 3.28 23.49
CA PRO A 227 17.62 3.68 22.68
C PRO A 227 17.56 3.15 21.24
N ALA A 228 17.14 1.90 21.01
CA ALA A 228 17.05 1.37 19.66
C ALA A 228 15.85 1.92 18.86
N THR A 229 14.76 2.29 19.53
CA THR A 229 13.61 2.94 18.88
C THR A 229 13.99 4.36 18.44
N ARG A 230 14.64 5.13 19.33
CA ARG A 230 15.22 6.44 19.00
C ARG A 230 16.26 6.34 17.88
N ALA A 231 17.13 5.33 17.91
CA ALA A 231 18.16 5.13 16.87
C ALA A 231 17.58 4.80 15.49
N GLU A 232 16.51 3.99 15.39
CA GLU A 232 15.84 3.71 14.10
C GLU A 232 15.05 4.94 13.61
N TRP A 233 14.49 5.76 14.52
CA TRP A 233 13.86 7.05 14.20
C TRP A 233 14.89 8.05 13.65
N ALA A 234 16.01 8.25 14.34
CA ALA A 234 17.12 9.09 13.88
C ALA A 234 17.72 8.61 12.55
N LYS A 235 17.87 7.29 12.38
CA LYS A 235 18.24 6.66 11.12
C LYS A 235 17.26 7.02 10.01
N HIS A 236 15.95 7.10 10.28
CA HIS A 236 14.96 7.45 9.26
C HIS A 236 15.26 8.81 8.60
N TYR A 237 15.46 9.85 9.40
CA TYR A 237 15.85 11.17 8.92
C TYR A 237 17.17 11.15 8.14
N LYS A 238 18.16 10.37 8.60
CA LYS A 238 19.42 10.19 7.84
C LYS A 238 19.18 9.56 6.47
N THR A 239 18.15 8.72 6.30
CA THR A 239 17.77 8.21 4.96
C THR A 239 17.06 9.24 4.08
N GLN A 240 16.37 10.23 4.64
CA GLN A 240 15.74 11.31 3.86
C GLN A 240 16.80 12.14 3.12
N VAL A 241 17.92 12.45 3.79
CA VAL A 241 19.07 13.15 3.18
C VAL A 241 19.74 12.30 2.09
N LEU A 242 19.77 10.98 2.25
CA LEU A 242 20.26 10.08 1.19
C LEU A 242 19.37 10.10 -0.05
N SER A 243 18.06 10.02 0.15
CA SER A 243 17.08 10.11 -0.93
C SER A 243 17.04 11.51 -1.58
N ASP A 244 17.43 12.56 -0.87
CA ASP A 244 17.64 13.91 -1.41
C ASP A 244 18.86 13.99 -2.34
N ILE A 245 20.01 13.47 -1.89
CA ILE A 245 21.24 13.40 -2.69
C ILE A 245 21.01 12.55 -3.95
N GLU A 246 20.36 11.39 -3.79
CA GLU A 246 20.08 10.45 -4.89
C GLU A 246 19.04 11.03 -5.87
N LEU A 247 18.04 11.79 -5.41
CA LEU A 247 17.16 12.58 -6.28
C LEU A 247 17.93 13.67 -7.04
N GLY A 248 18.81 14.43 -6.37
CA GLY A 248 19.64 15.45 -7.00
C GLY A 248 20.54 14.89 -8.11
N GLN A 249 21.08 13.69 -7.91
CA GLN A 249 21.87 12.95 -8.91
C GLN A 249 21.02 12.56 -10.13
N ILE A 250 19.84 11.97 -9.93
CA ILE A 250 18.92 11.59 -11.04
C ILE A 250 18.45 12.82 -11.82
N LEU A 251 18.12 13.92 -11.15
CA LEU A 251 17.72 15.17 -11.80
C LEU A 251 18.87 15.76 -12.63
N LYS A 252 20.12 15.68 -12.15
CA LYS A 252 21.30 16.08 -12.93
C LYS A 252 21.54 15.15 -14.13
N GLU A 253 21.36 13.84 -13.98
CA GLU A 253 21.54 12.89 -15.09
C GLU A 253 20.55 13.14 -16.26
N LEU A 254 19.32 13.54 -15.94
CA LEU A 254 18.31 13.97 -16.90
C LEU A 254 18.65 15.31 -17.58
N ASP A 255 19.26 16.24 -16.83
CA ASP A 255 19.64 17.58 -17.30
C ASP A 255 20.86 17.51 -18.23
N ASP A 256 21.93 16.81 -17.81
CA ASP A 256 23.13 16.55 -18.61
C ASP A 256 22.79 15.86 -19.95
N ASN A 257 21.79 14.99 -19.97
CA ASN A 257 21.31 14.31 -21.18
C ASN A 257 20.22 15.06 -21.96
N ASN A 258 19.88 16.30 -21.54
CA ASN A 258 18.92 17.20 -22.20
C ASN A 258 17.51 16.59 -22.34
N ILE A 259 17.05 15.85 -21.32
CA ILE A 259 15.73 15.19 -21.28
C ILE A 259 14.86 15.54 -20.08
N LEU A 260 15.39 16.27 -19.08
CA LEU A 260 14.64 16.72 -17.91
C LEU A 260 13.33 17.44 -18.28
N GLU A 261 13.40 18.38 -19.23
CA GLU A 261 12.26 19.21 -19.66
C GLU A 261 11.06 18.37 -20.15
N ASN A 262 11.33 17.29 -20.88
CA ASN A 262 10.34 16.39 -21.50
C ASN A 262 9.92 15.23 -20.58
N THR A 263 10.36 15.18 -19.33
CA THR A 263 10.12 14.05 -18.43
C THR A 263 9.18 14.42 -17.29
N ALA A 264 8.06 13.71 -17.17
CA ALA A 264 7.19 13.76 -16.02
C ALA A 264 7.66 12.75 -14.95
N ILE A 265 8.11 13.29 -13.83
CA ILE A 265 8.79 12.58 -12.74
C ILE A 265 7.84 12.47 -11.55
N PHE A 266 7.55 11.24 -11.14
CA PHE A 266 6.76 10.89 -9.97
C PHE A 266 7.70 10.42 -8.86
N TRP A 267 7.75 11.11 -7.73
CA TRP A 267 8.62 10.79 -6.59
C TRP A 267 7.78 10.39 -5.38
N PHE A 268 7.88 9.14 -4.93
CA PHE A 268 7.02 8.56 -3.90
C PHE A 268 7.58 7.28 -3.23
N SER A 269 6.94 6.78 -2.17
CA SER A 269 7.31 5.53 -1.46
C SER A 269 6.19 4.48 -1.49
N ASP A 270 6.49 3.18 -1.29
CA ASP A 270 5.49 2.08 -1.27
C ASP A 270 4.64 2.01 0.01
N HIS A 271 5.17 2.49 1.13
CA HIS A 271 4.52 2.50 2.44
C HIS A 271 5.42 3.23 3.46
N GLY A 272 4.94 3.32 4.70
CA GLY A 272 5.69 3.87 5.83
C GLY A 272 7.01 3.17 6.17
N MET A 273 7.72 3.76 7.12
CA MET A 273 9.03 3.30 7.59
C MET A 273 9.00 1.97 8.34
N LEU A 274 10.19 1.45 8.64
CA LEU A 274 10.41 0.08 9.10
C LEU A 274 9.75 -0.28 10.45
N LEU A 275 9.36 0.68 11.29
CA LEU A 275 8.86 0.45 12.65
C LEU A 275 7.46 -0.21 12.70
N LEU A 276 7.12 -0.77 13.88
CA LEU A 276 6.07 -1.79 14.05
C LEU A 276 4.64 -1.32 13.77
N ARG A 277 4.30 -0.04 14.00
CA ARG A 277 2.97 0.53 13.71
C ARG A 277 2.90 1.22 12.34
N HIS A 278 4.00 1.18 11.59
CA HIS A 278 4.15 1.83 10.29
C HIS A 278 4.05 0.77 9.19
N LYS A 279 5.17 0.32 8.63
CA LYS A 279 5.19 -0.77 7.65
C LYS A 279 4.44 -2.02 8.14
N GLN A 280 3.69 -2.64 7.23
CA GLN A 280 2.72 -3.73 7.44
C GLN A 280 1.41 -3.36 8.17
N GLU A 281 1.22 -2.14 8.67
CA GLU A 281 -0.01 -1.72 9.37
C GLU A 281 -0.82 -0.63 8.65
N LEU A 282 -2.11 -0.49 8.99
CA LEU A 282 -3.08 0.36 8.29
C LEU A 282 -3.35 1.73 8.94
N TYR A 283 -2.48 2.20 9.83
CA TYR A 283 -2.51 3.58 10.36
C TYR A 283 -2.05 4.59 9.29
N GLU A 284 -2.23 5.91 9.49
CA GLU A 284 -1.75 6.97 8.58
C GLU A 284 -0.29 6.71 8.23
N ASP A 285 0.59 6.63 9.23
CA ASP A 285 2.03 6.44 9.03
C ASP A 285 2.42 5.15 8.29
N GLY A 286 1.53 4.15 8.22
CA GLY A 286 1.80 2.89 7.52
C GLY A 286 1.54 2.93 6.02
N VAL A 287 0.61 3.76 5.55
CA VAL A 287 0.21 3.84 4.13
C VAL A 287 0.27 5.24 3.52
N LYS A 288 0.37 6.30 4.34
CA LYS A 288 0.48 7.69 3.89
C LYS A 288 1.92 8.00 3.56
N VAL A 289 2.16 8.33 2.29
CA VAL A 289 3.50 8.46 1.72
C VAL A 289 3.70 9.85 1.12
N PRO A 290 4.97 10.31 0.97
CA PRO A 290 5.25 11.43 0.08
C PRO A 290 4.79 11.14 -1.35
N LEU A 291 4.26 12.15 -2.03
CA LEU A 291 4.13 12.20 -3.48
C LEU A 291 4.40 13.61 -4.00
N ILE A 292 5.36 13.72 -4.91
CA ILE A 292 5.55 14.91 -5.76
C ILE A 292 5.47 14.45 -7.21
N ILE A 293 4.76 15.20 -8.05
CA ILE A 293 4.78 15.02 -9.51
C ILE A 293 5.32 16.31 -10.12
N SER A 294 6.44 16.22 -10.84
CA SER A 294 7.08 17.38 -11.49
C SER A 294 7.31 17.09 -12.96
N TRP A 295 6.98 18.04 -13.82
CA TRP A 295 7.17 17.95 -15.26
C TRP A 295 7.36 19.38 -15.81
N PRO A 296 8.58 19.77 -16.22
CA PRO A 296 8.86 21.16 -16.57
C PRO A 296 8.03 21.67 -17.76
N ALA A 297 8.00 20.95 -18.89
CA ALA A 297 7.24 21.37 -20.07
C ALA A 297 5.72 21.40 -19.84
N GLY A 298 5.22 20.59 -18.90
CA GLY A 298 3.81 20.53 -18.51
C GLY A 298 3.46 21.28 -17.23
N LYS A 299 4.36 22.11 -16.69
CA LYS A 299 4.21 22.75 -15.37
C LYS A 299 2.89 23.49 -15.17
N GLU A 300 2.37 24.14 -16.21
CA GLU A 300 1.11 24.89 -16.15
C GLU A 300 -0.11 23.94 -16.09
N LEU A 301 -0.07 22.80 -16.79
CA LEU A 301 -1.10 21.76 -16.66
C LEU A 301 -1.10 21.18 -15.26
N LEU A 302 0.07 20.86 -14.70
CA LEU A 302 0.16 20.31 -13.34
C LEU A 302 -0.36 21.31 -12.30
N LYS A 303 0.09 22.57 -12.37
CA LYS A 303 -0.23 23.63 -11.40
C LYS A 303 -1.57 24.32 -11.61
N SER A 304 -2.32 23.98 -12.67
CA SER A 304 -3.69 24.45 -12.94
C SER A 304 -4.64 24.29 -11.74
N LYS A 305 -4.43 23.25 -10.91
CA LYS A 305 -5.17 22.95 -9.68
C LYS A 305 -4.35 23.19 -8.39
N GLY A 306 -3.36 24.09 -8.46
CA GLY A 306 -2.49 24.47 -7.35
C GLY A 306 -1.21 23.62 -7.22
N ALA A 307 -0.14 24.23 -6.68
CA ALA A 307 1.16 23.59 -6.48
C ALA A 307 1.26 22.73 -5.20
N VAL A 308 0.33 22.90 -4.26
CA VAL A 308 0.20 22.07 -3.05
C VAL A 308 -1.24 21.58 -2.99
N ARG A 309 -1.40 20.25 -2.91
CA ARG A 309 -2.69 19.58 -3.00
C ARG A 309 -2.94 18.67 -1.81
N ASN A 310 -4.11 18.85 -1.19
CA ASN A 310 -4.52 18.20 0.06
C ASN A 310 -5.68 17.21 -0.13
N ASP A 311 -6.22 17.15 -1.35
CA ASP A 311 -7.21 16.16 -1.78
C ASP A 311 -6.68 14.73 -1.64
N LEU A 312 -7.59 13.78 -1.36
CA LEU A 312 -7.25 12.38 -1.16
C LEU A 312 -6.79 11.72 -2.46
N ILE A 313 -5.53 11.30 -2.48
CA ILE A 313 -4.93 10.56 -3.60
C ILE A 313 -4.76 9.09 -3.19
N SER A 314 -5.16 8.17 -4.07
CA SER A 314 -4.77 6.76 -3.97
C SER A 314 -3.42 6.56 -4.67
N GLY A 315 -2.59 5.66 -4.17
CA GLY A 315 -1.40 5.20 -4.90
C GLY A 315 -1.72 4.66 -6.30
N LEU A 316 -2.95 4.20 -6.53
CA LEU A 316 -3.46 3.75 -7.84
C LEU A 316 -3.71 4.91 -8.83
N ASP A 317 -3.77 6.15 -8.36
CA ASP A 317 -3.86 7.32 -9.23
C ASP A 317 -2.51 7.63 -9.91
N ILE A 318 -1.38 7.16 -9.37
CA ILE A 318 -0.04 7.30 -9.97
C ILE A 318 0.04 6.63 -11.36
N PRO A 319 -0.29 5.33 -11.53
CA PRO A 319 -0.26 4.68 -12.85
C PRO A 319 -1.31 5.23 -13.82
N ALA A 320 -2.52 5.55 -13.35
CA ALA A 320 -3.56 6.16 -14.20
C ALA A 320 -3.13 7.54 -14.73
N THR A 321 -2.53 8.38 -13.86
CA THR A 321 -1.95 9.67 -14.26
C THR A 321 -0.73 9.49 -15.18
N SER A 322 0.10 8.47 -14.95
CA SER A 322 1.29 8.18 -15.77
C SER A 322 0.92 7.90 -17.23
N LEU A 323 -0.09 7.04 -17.46
CA LEU A 323 -0.60 6.75 -18.79
C LEU A 323 -1.18 8.02 -19.44
N ALA A 324 -2.00 8.78 -18.71
CA ALA A 324 -2.65 9.98 -19.25
C ALA A 324 -1.66 11.10 -19.62
N LEU A 325 -0.59 11.34 -18.84
CA LEU A 325 0.45 12.31 -19.19
C LEU A 325 1.29 11.88 -20.41
N ALA A 326 1.35 10.58 -20.69
CA ALA A 326 1.99 10.00 -21.88
C ALA A 326 1.06 9.95 -23.11
N GLY A 327 -0.20 10.36 -22.98
CA GLY A 327 -1.22 10.26 -24.04
C GLY A 327 -1.78 8.85 -24.28
N ILE A 328 -1.57 7.92 -23.33
CA ILE A 328 -2.04 6.53 -23.40
C ILE A 328 -3.40 6.42 -22.71
N ASP A 329 -4.37 5.77 -23.37
CA ASP A 329 -5.70 5.51 -22.83
C ASP A 329 -5.61 4.67 -21.53
N ILE A 330 -6.23 5.14 -20.44
CA ILE A 330 -6.32 4.39 -19.17
C ILE A 330 -7.28 3.20 -19.37
N PRO A 331 -6.86 1.95 -19.10
CA PRO A 331 -7.76 0.80 -19.24
C PRO A 331 -8.97 0.89 -18.31
N SER A 332 -10.15 0.50 -18.81
CA SER A 332 -11.43 0.59 -18.08
C SER A 332 -11.51 -0.25 -16.80
N TYR A 333 -10.53 -1.13 -16.56
CA TYR A 333 -10.41 -1.90 -15.33
C TYR A 333 -9.57 -1.21 -14.24
N TYR A 334 -8.93 -0.07 -14.49
CA TYR A 334 -8.13 0.64 -13.48
C TYR A 334 -9.02 1.23 -12.36
N ASP A 335 -8.57 1.07 -11.12
CA ASP A 335 -9.17 1.69 -9.92
C ASP A 335 -8.68 3.14 -9.69
N GLY A 336 -7.62 3.53 -10.41
CA GLY A 336 -7.01 4.85 -10.42
C GLY A 336 -7.67 5.87 -11.36
N LYS A 337 -7.38 7.14 -11.14
CA LYS A 337 -7.79 8.28 -11.97
C LYS A 337 -6.58 9.16 -12.33
N ASN A 338 -6.67 9.89 -13.45
CA ASN A 338 -5.74 10.98 -13.74
C ASN A 338 -6.01 12.17 -12.80
N VAL A 339 -5.07 12.49 -11.90
CA VAL A 339 -5.24 13.56 -10.90
C VAL A 339 -5.22 14.98 -11.49
N PHE A 340 -4.78 15.14 -12.75
CA PHE A 340 -4.71 16.41 -13.49
C PHE A 340 -5.80 16.53 -14.56
N SER A 341 -6.72 15.58 -14.66
CA SER A 341 -7.93 15.74 -15.49
C SER A 341 -8.78 16.90 -14.97
N GLU A 342 -9.43 17.65 -15.86
CA GLU A 342 -10.39 18.71 -15.49
C GLU A 342 -11.51 18.17 -14.59
N GLU A 343 -11.99 16.95 -14.87
CA GLU A 343 -13.00 16.22 -14.09
C GLU A 343 -12.53 15.70 -12.72
N PHE A 344 -11.22 15.76 -12.41
CA PHE A 344 -10.71 15.30 -11.12
C PHE A 344 -10.95 16.34 -10.02
N SER A 345 -11.97 16.10 -9.19
CA SER A 345 -12.32 16.90 -8.01
C SER A 345 -11.79 16.34 -6.68
N GLY A 346 -11.01 15.26 -6.72
CA GLY A 346 -10.55 14.52 -5.54
C GLY A 346 -11.19 13.13 -5.42
N ARG A 347 -11.19 12.61 -4.19
CA ARG A 347 -11.86 11.36 -3.80
C ARG A 347 -12.55 11.55 -2.44
N ASP A 348 -13.78 11.04 -2.29
CA ASP A 348 -14.48 11.01 -0.99
C ASP A 348 -13.79 10.08 0.01
N TYR A 349 -13.16 9.01 -0.50
CA TYR A 349 -12.41 8.03 0.27
C TYR A 349 -11.31 7.34 -0.55
N VAL A 350 -10.34 6.77 0.17
CA VAL A 350 -9.36 5.80 -0.34
C VAL A 350 -9.35 4.54 0.54
N ILE A 351 -8.99 3.41 -0.05
CA ILE A 351 -8.91 2.10 0.63
C ILE A 351 -7.45 1.66 0.73
N SER A 352 -7.11 1.04 1.86
CA SER A 352 -5.87 0.28 2.03
C SER A 352 -6.17 -1.08 2.65
N ALA A 353 -5.52 -2.14 2.18
CA ALA A 353 -5.76 -3.52 2.61
C ALA A 353 -4.47 -4.22 3.07
N LYS A 354 -4.58 -4.93 4.20
CA LYS A 354 -3.56 -5.78 4.83
C LYS A 354 -4.06 -7.21 4.80
N ASP A 355 -3.26 -8.13 4.29
CA ASP A 355 -3.49 -9.57 4.34
C ASP A 355 -2.20 -10.24 4.87
N ARG A 356 -1.84 -11.46 4.43
CA ARG A 356 -0.63 -12.14 4.97
C ARG A 356 0.65 -11.30 4.77
N MET A 357 1.43 -11.17 5.83
CA MET A 357 2.69 -10.44 5.90
C MET A 357 3.88 -11.38 6.14
N ASP A 358 4.60 -11.72 5.07
CA ASP A 358 5.61 -12.79 5.03
C ASP A 358 5.00 -14.14 5.46
N TYR A 359 5.20 -14.56 6.71
CA TYR A 359 4.62 -15.76 7.34
C TYR A 359 3.55 -15.44 8.41
N THR A 360 3.19 -14.17 8.58
CA THR A 360 2.20 -13.67 9.54
C THR A 360 0.84 -13.62 8.86
N PHE A 361 -0.07 -14.54 9.18
CA PHE A 361 -1.42 -14.54 8.61
C PHE A 361 -2.31 -13.56 9.39
N ASP A 362 -2.84 -12.55 8.70
CA ASP A 362 -3.76 -11.55 9.24
C ASP A 362 -4.66 -11.04 8.11
N ARG A 363 -5.75 -10.36 8.44
CA ARG A 363 -6.58 -9.63 7.47
C ARG A 363 -7.19 -8.38 8.12
N ALA A 364 -6.90 -7.23 7.53
CA ALA A 364 -7.51 -5.96 7.89
C ALA A 364 -7.78 -5.09 6.66
N ARG A 365 -8.74 -4.17 6.77
CA ARG A 365 -9.11 -3.20 5.72
C ARG A 365 -9.27 -1.82 6.33
N SER A 366 -8.86 -0.78 5.61
CA SER A 366 -8.94 0.61 6.05
C SER A 366 -9.70 1.47 5.04
N VAL A 367 -10.60 2.32 5.54
CA VAL A 367 -11.28 3.39 4.79
C VAL A 367 -10.79 4.73 5.34
N ARG A 368 -10.19 5.55 4.49
CA ARG A 368 -9.77 6.91 4.82
C ARG A 368 -10.63 7.90 4.04
N THR A 369 -11.53 8.61 4.73
CA THR A 369 -12.20 9.81 4.20
C THR A 369 -11.36 11.06 4.52
N GLU A 370 -11.82 12.27 4.18
CA GLU A 370 -11.09 13.52 4.45
C GLU A 370 -10.68 13.66 5.93
N LYS A 371 -11.62 13.39 6.84
CA LYS A 371 -11.44 13.63 8.28
C LYS A 371 -11.17 12.37 9.10
N TYR A 372 -11.74 11.23 8.73
CA TYR A 372 -11.69 10.01 9.53
C TYR A 372 -10.89 8.89 8.85
N ARG A 373 -10.22 8.07 9.68
CA ARG A 373 -9.72 6.75 9.28
C ARG A 373 -10.45 5.69 10.08
N TYR A 374 -11.03 4.73 9.37
CA TYR A 374 -11.68 3.54 9.91
C TYR A 374 -10.86 2.31 9.54
N ILE A 375 -10.59 1.43 10.50
CA ILE A 375 -9.92 0.13 10.28
C ILE A 375 -10.86 -0.96 10.77
N ARG A 376 -11.01 -2.01 9.95
CA ARG A 376 -11.71 -3.25 10.29
C ARG A 376 -10.70 -4.38 10.42
N GLN A 377 -10.67 -5.01 11.59
CA GLN A 377 -9.96 -6.27 11.80
C GLN A 377 -10.90 -7.44 11.46
N TYR A 378 -10.37 -8.44 10.76
CA TYR A 378 -11.08 -9.71 10.51
C TYR A 378 -10.55 -10.85 11.38
N HIS A 379 -9.35 -10.69 11.95
CA HIS A 379 -8.78 -11.56 12.98
C HIS A 379 -8.53 -10.78 14.30
N PRO A 380 -9.58 -10.30 14.99
CA PRO A 380 -9.44 -9.61 16.29
C PRO A 380 -8.93 -10.52 17.41
N GLU A 381 -9.06 -11.85 17.27
CA GLU A 381 -8.55 -12.86 18.20
C GLU A 381 -7.02 -13.01 18.18
N LEU A 382 -6.34 -12.39 17.21
CA LEU A 382 -4.88 -12.39 17.09
C LEU A 382 -4.29 -11.04 17.52
N SER A 383 -3.05 -11.07 18.03
CA SER A 383 -2.27 -9.88 18.35
C SER A 383 -1.82 -9.10 17.09
N SER A 384 -1.47 -7.82 17.26
CA SER A 384 -0.66 -7.09 16.25
C SER A 384 0.81 -7.52 16.31
N ALA A 385 1.34 -7.79 17.51
CA ALA A 385 2.73 -8.22 17.74
C ALA A 385 2.97 -9.72 17.47
N GLN A 386 2.27 -10.29 16.49
CA GLN A 386 2.46 -11.66 16.00
C GLN A 386 3.90 -11.88 15.48
N PRO A 387 4.41 -13.13 15.48
CA PRO A 387 5.75 -13.46 15.00
C PRO A 387 6.00 -13.01 13.55
N GLN A 388 7.01 -12.17 13.35
CA GLN A 388 7.31 -11.50 12.09
C GLN A 388 8.82 -11.25 11.90
N TYR A 389 9.26 -10.86 10.70
CA TYR A 389 10.69 -10.70 10.40
C TYR A 389 11.40 -9.63 11.25
N ARG A 390 10.64 -8.72 11.88
CA ARG A 390 11.14 -7.62 12.72
C ARG A 390 11.35 -7.99 14.19
N ASP A 391 10.94 -9.17 14.68
CA ASP A 391 11.18 -9.56 16.08
C ASP A 391 12.68 -9.60 16.43
N LYS A 392 13.55 -9.84 15.45
CA LYS A 392 15.01 -9.85 15.59
C LYS A 392 15.64 -8.44 15.48
N LYS A 393 14.85 -7.37 15.53
CA LYS A 393 15.34 -5.98 15.54
C LYS A 393 15.35 -5.46 16.97
N GLN A 394 16.39 -4.71 17.31
CA GLN A 394 16.65 -4.29 18.69
C GLN A 394 15.48 -3.47 19.29
N TYR A 395 14.82 -2.60 18.49
CA TYR A 395 13.62 -1.88 18.94
C TYR A 395 12.46 -2.82 19.33
N SER A 396 12.30 -3.96 18.63
CA SER A 396 11.26 -4.96 18.96
C SER A 396 11.63 -5.73 20.21
N ILE A 397 12.91 -6.04 20.40
CA ILE A 397 13.42 -6.78 21.57
C ILE A 397 13.26 -5.92 22.83
N GLU A 398 13.70 -4.66 22.80
CA GLU A 398 13.60 -3.72 23.93
C GLU A 398 12.13 -3.43 24.28
N ALA A 399 11.29 -3.15 23.29
CA ALA A 399 9.87 -2.87 23.53
C ALA A 399 9.08 -4.10 24.01
N ARG A 400 9.41 -5.31 23.53
CA ARG A 400 8.78 -6.57 24.00
C ARG A 400 9.22 -6.91 25.43
N ALA A 401 10.48 -6.70 25.80
CA ALA A 401 10.94 -6.84 27.18
C ALA A 401 10.22 -5.85 28.13
N LEU A 402 10.06 -4.58 27.75
CA LEU A 402 9.30 -3.61 28.53
C LEU A 402 7.80 -3.96 28.66
N TYR A 403 7.23 -4.67 27.69
CA TYR A 403 5.86 -5.21 27.79
C TYR A 403 5.78 -6.36 28.79
N GLU A 404 6.69 -7.32 28.69
CA GLU A 404 6.78 -8.49 29.60
C GLU A 404 7.08 -8.08 31.05
N GLU A 405 7.84 -6.99 31.24
CA GLU A 405 8.09 -6.37 32.55
C GLU A 405 6.95 -5.45 33.05
N GLY A 406 5.89 -5.26 32.26
CA GLY A 406 4.75 -4.40 32.62
C GLY A 406 5.06 -2.89 32.70
N LYS A 407 6.15 -2.43 32.06
CA LYS A 407 6.65 -1.05 32.12
C LYS A 407 6.12 -0.14 31.01
N LEU A 408 5.50 -0.68 29.97
CA LEU A 408 4.85 0.11 28.92
C LEU A 408 3.58 0.81 29.42
N THR A 409 3.34 2.03 28.96
CA THR A 409 2.04 2.70 29.14
C THR A 409 0.93 1.92 28.40
N PRO A 410 -0.35 2.08 28.77
CA PRO A 410 -1.45 1.39 28.08
C PRO A 410 -1.51 1.63 26.56
N VAL A 411 -1.04 2.77 26.08
CA VAL A 411 -1.00 3.11 24.64
C VAL A 411 0.11 2.34 23.91
N GLN A 412 1.29 2.21 24.53
CA GLN A 412 2.41 1.44 23.98
C GLN A 412 2.14 -0.08 24.07
N ALA A 413 1.56 -0.53 25.18
CA ALA A 413 1.20 -1.93 25.41
C ALA A 413 0.12 -2.44 24.44
N ALA A 414 -0.72 -1.56 23.89
CA ALA A 414 -1.82 -1.94 23.00
C ALA A 414 -1.37 -2.70 21.73
N TYR A 415 -0.16 -2.46 21.21
CA TYR A 415 0.37 -3.24 20.08
C TYR A 415 0.68 -4.70 20.43
N TYR A 416 1.08 -4.95 21.69
CA TYR A 416 1.45 -6.25 22.22
C TYR A 416 0.28 -7.01 22.87
N SER A 417 -0.90 -6.37 22.95
CA SER A 417 -2.17 -6.98 23.37
C SER A 417 -2.39 -8.34 22.66
N PRO A 418 -2.88 -9.38 23.36
CA PRO A 418 -3.17 -10.67 22.73
C PRO A 418 -4.29 -10.60 21.69
N THR A 419 -5.14 -9.57 21.75
CA THR A 419 -6.27 -9.34 20.83
C THR A 419 -6.28 -7.91 20.31
N LYS A 420 -6.89 -7.71 19.13
CA LYS A 420 -7.09 -6.40 18.49
C LYS A 420 -8.54 -5.93 18.61
N PRO A 421 -8.84 -4.62 18.58
CA PRO A 421 -10.21 -4.12 18.46
C PRO A 421 -10.86 -4.62 17.17
N VAL A 422 -12.13 -5.01 17.22
CA VAL A 422 -12.86 -5.50 16.02
C VAL A 422 -13.02 -4.39 14.97
N GLU A 423 -13.25 -3.16 15.44
CA GLU A 423 -13.39 -1.95 14.63
C GLU A 423 -12.66 -0.79 15.31
N GLU A 424 -12.01 0.03 14.50
CA GLU A 424 -11.24 1.18 14.92
C GLU A 424 -11.68 2.41 14.12
N LEU A 425 -11.91 3.55 14.77
CA LEU A 425 -12.30 4.80 14.09
C LEU A 425 -11.58 5.97 14.73
N TYR A 426 -10.91 6.80 13.93
CA TYR A 426 -10.05 7.88 14.41
C TYR A 426 -10.37 9.21 13.75
N ASP A 427 -10.47 10.28 14.54
CA ASP A 427 -10.68 11.67 14.11
C ASP A 427 -9.32 12.35 13.94
N LEU A 428 -8.75 12.27 12.73
CA LEU A 428 -7.36 12.65 12.44
C LEU A 428 -7.07 14.15 12.51
N GLN A 429 -8.09 14.97 12.76
CA GLN A 429 -7.91 16.39 13.09
C GLN A 429 -7.62 16.61 14.59
N SER A 430 -8.13 15.73 15.45
CA SER A 430 -8.00 15.81 16.92
C SER A 430 -7.09 14.75 17.54
N ASP A 431 -6.79 13.70 16.78
CA ASP A 431 -6.01 12.53 17.17
C ASP A 431 -5.18 12.04 15.96
N PRO A 432 -4.16 12.81 15.51
CA PRO A 432 -3.34 12.46 14.35
C PRO A 432 -2.53 11.17 14.60
N ASP A 433 -2.14 10.91 15.85
CA ASP A 433 -1.46 9.69 16.28
C ASP A 433 -2.37 8.45 16.29
N GLN A 434 -3.69 8.60 16.13
CA GLN A 434 -4.69 7.53 16.18
C GLN A 434 -4.65 6.71 17.48
N ILE A 435 -4.58 7.38 18.62
CA ILE A 435 -4.53 6.73 19.95
C ILE A 435 -5.95 6.46 20.47
N LYS A 436 -6.92 7.31 20.13
CA LYS A 436 -8.26 7.32 20.72
C LYS A 436 -9.29 6.70 19.78
N ASN A 437 -9.43 5.37 19.84
CA ASN A 437 -10.47 4.66 19.08
C ASN A 437 -11.88 5.13 19.48
N LEU A 438 -12.61 5.70 18.52
CA LEU A 438 -13.95 6.28 18.66
C LEU A 438 -15.09 5.29 18.35
N ALA A 439 -14.80 4.08 17.84
CA ALA A 439 -15.81 3.17 17.30
C ALA A 439 -16.87 2.76 18.35
N ALA A 440 -16.49 2.63 19.63
CA ALA A 440 -17.40 2.30 20.71
C ALA A 440 -18.26 3.50 21.22
N LEU A 441 -17.96 4.73 20.79
CA LEU A 441 -18.58 5.94 21.34
C LEU A 441 -19.89 6.30 20.61
N PRO A 442 -21.05 6.37 21.28
CA PRO A 442 -22.35 6.59 20.63
C PRO A 442 -22.42 7.82 19.72
N LYS A 443 -21.71 8.90 20.08
CA LYS A 443 -21.59 10.14 19.29
C LYS A 443 -21.11 9.90 17.85
N TYR A 444 -20.24 8.91 17.63
CA TYR A 444 -19.62 8.64 16.32
C TYR A 444 -20.30 7.51 15.55
N LYS A 445 -21.41 6.94 16.06
CA LYS A 445 -22.14 5.82 15.44
C LYS A 445 -22.53 6.08 13.97
N LYS A 446 -22.89 7.32 13.62
CA LYS A 446 -23.22 7.70 12.23
C LYS A 446 -22.01 7.57 11.29
N GLU A 447 -20.86 8.12 11.67
CA GLU A 447 -19.65 8.03 10.84
C GLU A 447 -19.09 6.60 10.81
N LEU A 448 -19.16 5.85 11.91
CA LEU A 448 -18.79 4.42 11.92
C LEU A 448 -19.62 3.63 10.89
N LEU A 449 -20.95 3.79 10.90
CA LEU A 449 -21.84 3.13 9.94
C LEU A 449 -21.56 3.54 8.50
N ARG A 450 -21.28 4.83 8.24
CA ARG A 450 -20.86 5.33 6.92
C ARG A 450 -19.58 4.65 6.43
N HIS A 451 -18.54 4.59 7.25
CA HIS A 451 -17.26 3.97 6.86
C HIS A 451 -17.37 2.45 6.72
N ARG A 452 -18.19 1.80 7.55
CA ARG A 452 -18.52 0.38 7.40
C ARG A 452 -19.23 0.11 6.07
N GLN A 453 -20.20 0.95 5.68
CA GLN A 453 -20.90 0.79 4.39
C GLN A 453 -19.93 0.97 3.21
N ILE A 454 -19.11 2.02 3.21
CA ILE A 454 -18.08 2.24 2.18
C ILE A 454 -17.15 1.02 2.03
N LEU A 455 -16.75 0.39 3.15
CA LEU A 455 -15.94 -0.83 3.10
C LEU A 455 -16.70 -2.01 2.50
N LEU A 456 -17.95 -2.24 2.91
CA LEU A 456 -18.76 -3.35 2.42
C LEU A 456 -19.07 -3.21 0.92
N ASP A 457 -19.41 -2.00 0.47
CA ASP A 457 -19.64 -1.67 -0.94
C ASP A 457 -18.37 -1.91 -1.78
N TRP A 458 -17.20 -1.51 -1.26
CA TRP A 458 -15.92 -1.77 -1.94
C TRP A 458 -15.53 -3.25 -1.98
N ILE A 459 -15.75 -4.00 -0.89
CA ILE A 459 -15.53 -5.47 -0.85
C ILE A 459 -16.41 -6.17 -1.88
N ALA A 460 -17.70 -5.83 -1.93
CA ALA A 460 -18.66 -6.42 -2.87
C ALA A 460 -18.38 -6.03 -4.32
N LYS A 461 -17.94 -4.78 -4.57
CA LYS A 461 -17.60 -4.29 -5.91
C LYS A 461 -16.29 -4.87 -6.46
N THR A 462 -15.26 -5.04 -5.61
CA THR A 462 -13.94 -5.49 -6.06
C THR A 462 -13.75 -7.00 -5.99
N ASP A 463 -14.69 -7.75 -5.38
CA ASP A 463 -14.55 -9.20 -5.14
C ASP A 463 -13.20 -9.48 -4.43
N ASP A 464 -13.02 -8.79 -3.29
CA ASP A 464 -11.82 -8.78 -2.46
C ASP A 464 -11.32 -10.20 -2.16
N LYS A 465 -10.27 -10.63 -2.87
CA LYS A 465 -9.74 -12.00 -2.80
C LYS A 465 -9.15 -12.38 -1.45
N GLY A 466 -8.91 -11.42 -0.55
CA GLY A 466 -8.59 -11.71 0.84
C GLY A 466 -9.78 -12.20 1.68
N ALA A 467 -11.01 -12.12 1.18
CA ALA A 467 -12.18 -12.74 1.81
C ALA A 467 -12.17 -14.28 1.72
N TYR A 468 -11.36 -14.86 0.83
CA TYR A 468 -11.19 -16.31 0.68
C TYR A 468 -9.91 -16.77 1.39
N PRO A 469 -9.90 -17.97 2.01
CA PRO A 469 -8.70 -18.50 2.65
C PRO A 469 -7.61 -18.83 1.63
N GLU A 470 -6.35 -18.70 2.03
CA GLU A 470 -5.23 -19.19 1.23
C GLU A 470 -5.27 -20.71 1.08
N SER A 471 -5.07 -21.20 -0.16
CA SER A 471 -5.06 -22.64 -0.45
C SER A 471 -3.88 -23.36 0.20
N GLU A 472 -3.97 -24.68 0.36
CA GLU A 472 -2.86 -25.51 0.86
C GLU A 472 -1.56 -25.33 0.05
N ARG A 473 -1.65 -25.04 -1.25
CA ARG A 473 -0.46 -24.72 -2.08
C ARG A 473 0.19 -23.40 -1.68
N ALA A 474 -0.60 -22.41 -1.27
CA ALA A 474 -0.09 -21.14 -0.77
C ALA A 474 0.47 -21.27 0.64
N VAL A 475 -0.18 -22.05 1.52
CA VAL A 475 0.37 -22.38 2.85
C VAL A 475 1.67 -23.18 2.74
N LYS A 476 1.75 -24.12 1.79
CA LYS A 476 3.01 -24.82 1.45
C LYS A 476 4.08 -23.85 0.96
N GLU A 477 3.75 -22.91 0.08
CA GLU A 477 4.71 -21.89 -0.38
C GLU A 477 5.28 -21.06 0.80
N VAL A 478 4.44 -20.70 1.76
CA VAL A 478 4.89 -20.03 3.00
C VAL A 478 5.82 -20.94 3.82
N LEU A 479 5.52 -22.23 3.93
CA LEU A 479 6.37 -23.19 4.64
C LEU A 479 7.70 -23.47 3.92
N ASP A 480 7.71 -23.57 2.59
CA ASP A 480 8.92 -23.78 1.79
C ASP A 480 9.87 -22.56 1.87
N ILE A 481 9.33 -21.34 1.98
CA ILE A 481 10.13 -20.11 2.07
C ILE A 481 10.58 -19.81 3.51
N TRP A 482 9.72 -20.02 4.51
CA TRP A 482 9.92 -19.54 5.88
C TRP A 482 10.10 -20.65 6.92
N GLY A 483 9.81 -21.91 6.59
CA GLY A 483 10.02 -23.08 7.43
C GLY A 483 9.45 -22.94 8.84
N LYS A 484 10.30 -23.12 9.85
CA LYS A 484 9.93 -23.04 11.27
C LYS A 484 9.52 -21.64 11.76
N ASN A 485 9.71 -20.58 10.97
CA ASN A 485 9.25 -19.24 11.37
C ASN A 485 7.72 -19.10 11.20
N CYS A 486 7.09 -19.87 10.31
CA CYS A 486 5.63 -19.85 10.18
C CYS A 486 4.96 -20.67 11.29
N VAL A 487 4.54 -19.98 12.34
CA VAL A 487 3.89 -20.57 13.53
C VAL A 487 2.40 -20.18 13.64
N SER A 488 1.77 -19.80 12.52
CA SER A 488 0.33 -19.55 12.46
C SER A 488 -0.47 -20.85 12.43
N THR A 489 -1.76 -20.77 12.77
CA THR A 489 -2.69 -21.92 12.76
C THR A 489 -2.82 -22.57 11.37
N GLN A 490 -2.69 -21.81 10.28
CA GLN A 490 -2.68 -22.35 8.92
C GLN A 490 -1.44 -23.22 8.67
N CYS A 491 -0.25 -22.72 9.05
CA CYS A 491 1.02 -23.45 8.91
C CYS A 491 1.13 -24.65 9.88
N GLU A 492 0.49 -24.58 11.04
CA GLU A 492 0.33 -25.72 11.96
C GLU A 492 -0.60 -26.79 11.37
N SER A 493 -1.81 -26.40 10.96
CA SER A 493 -2.79 -27.29 10.31
C SER A 493 -2.19 -28.02 9.10
N TYR A 494 -1.43 -27.32 8.24
CA TYR A 494 -0.72 -27.95 7.12
C TYR A 494 0.28 -29.02 7.56
N ARG A 495 1.07 -28.78 8.62
CA ARG A 495 2.02 -29.78 9.15
C ARG A 495 1.30 -31.00 9.75
N LEU A 496 0.14 -30.80 10.36
CA LEU A 496 -0.67 -31.88 10.93
C LEU A 496 -1.29 -32.78 9.84
N HIS A 497 -1.76 -32.20 8.73
CA HIS A 497 -2.29 -32.98 7.59
C HIS A 497 -1.20 -33.59 6.70
N HIS A 498 0.04 -33.10 6.77
CA HIS A 498 1.15 -33.55 5.92
C HIS A 498 2.46 -33.82 6.69
N PRO A 499 2.48 -34.74 7.67
CA PRO A 499 3.66 -35.02 8.50
C PRO A 499 4.89 -35.42 7.67
N ASP A 500 4.68 -36.19 6.59
CA ASP A 500 5.76 -36.70 5.74
C ASP A 500 6.27 -35.69 4.70
N SER A 501 5.48 -34.66 4.34
CA SER A 501 5.77 -33.82 3.16
C SER A 501 6.75 -32.67 3.40
N VAL A 502 7.28 -32.53 4.62
CA VAL A 502 8.11 -31.39 5.05
C VAL A 502 9.53 -31.77 5.49
N ASN A 503 9.91 -33.05 5.48
CA ASN A 503 11.22 -33.55 5.96
C ASN A 503 11.58 -33.12 7.40
N ILE A 504 10.58 -32.81 8.23
CA ILE A 504 10.75 -32.52 9.65
C ILE A 504 9.86 -33.50 10.43
N PRO A 505 10.44 -34.52 11.11
CA PRO A 505 9.69 -35.41 11.98
C PRO A 505 8.88 -34.62 13.02
N GLY A 506 7.62 -35.01 13.26
CA GLY A 506 6.67 -34.23 14.08
C GLY A 506 7.12 -34.01 15.53
N ASP A 507 7.88 -34.96 16.08
CA ASP A 507 8.55 -34.88 17.39
C ASP A 507 9.63 -33.78 17.48
N LYS A 508 10.10 -33.27 16.34
CA LYS A 508 11.12 -32.22 16.23
C LYS A 508 10.55 -30.86 15.81
N VAL A 509 9.24 -30.77 15.60
CA VAL A 509 8.54 -29.49 15.34
C VAL A 509 8.27 -28.73 16.65
N TYR A 510 8.12 -29.45 17.77
CA TYR A 510 7.67 -28.89 19.05
C TYR A 510 8.57 -29.30 20.23
N SER A 511 8.83 -28.35 21.15
CA SER A 511 9.23 -28.70 22.51
C SER A 511 8.02 -29.26 23.28
N PRO A 512 8.20 -30.13 24.28
CA PRO A 512 7.11 -30.55 25.16
C PRO A 512 6.43 -29.34 25.80
N ILE A 513 5.10 -29.27 25.73
CA ILE A 513 4.32 -28.18 26.33
C ILE A 513 4.52 -28.24 27.85
N GLN A 514 5.29 -27.29 28.41
CA GLN A 514 5.37 -27.13 29.85
C GLN A 514 4.03 -26.59 30.35
N TRP A 515 3.39 -27.36 31.24
CA TRP A 515 2.17 -26.93 31.91
C TRP A 515 2.38 -25.57 32.59
N PRO A 516 1.54 -24.55 32.33
CA PRO A 516 1.77 -23.19 32.83
C PRO A 516 1.90 -23.18 34.36
N ALA A 517 2.99 -22.61 34.88
CA ALA A 517 3.30 -22.65 36.31
C ALA A 517 2.24 -21.98 37.21
N TYR A 518 1.43 -21.09 36.64
CA TYR A 518 0.30 -20.41 37.29
C TYR A 518 -1.03 -21.18 37.23
N MET A 519 -1.11 -22.29 36.48
CA MET A 519 -2.30 -23.15 36.44
C MET A 519 -2.12 -24.35 37.38
N PRO A 520 -3.12 -24.71 38.22
CA PRO A 520 -3.06 -25.95 39.00
C PRO A 520 -3.07 -27.16 38.06
N LYS A 521 -2.10 -28.08 38.22
CA LYS A 521 -2.07 -29.32 37.44
C LYS A 521 -3.30 -30.17 37.76
N PRO A 522 -4.09 -30.61 36.77
CA PRO A 522 -5.27 -31.44 37.02
C PRO A 522 -4.85 -32.79 37.61
N LYS A 523 -5.62 -33.28 38.58
CA LYS A 523 -5.44 -34.63 39.11
C LYS A 523 -5.94 -35.65 38.09
N THR A 524 -5.24 -36.76 37.96
CA THR A 524 -5.67 -37.93 37.17
C THR A 524 -7.02 -38.46 37.67
N PRO A 525 -7.87 -39.04 36.82
CA PRO A 525 -7.59 -39.53 35.46
C PRO A 525 -7.93 -38.57 34.30
N TYR A 526 -8.56 -37.42 34.56
CA TYR A 526 -9.24 -36.62 33.51
C TYR A 526 -8.33 -36.08 32.40
N TYR A 527 -7.04 -35.87 32.67
CA TYR A 527 -6.06 -35.42 31.68
C TYR A 527 -5.89 -36.40 30.50
N SER A 528 -5.83 -37.71 30.79
CA SER A 528 -5.68 -38.77 29.77
C SER A 528 -6.90 -38.90 28.86
N GLU A 529 -8.11 -38.61 29.37
CA GLU A 529 -9.33 -38.58 28.53
C GLU A 529 -9.34 -37.35 27.62
N ILE A 530 -9.00 -36.16 28.14
CA ILE A 530 -8.91 -34.94 27.32
C ILE A 530 -7.91 -35.13 26.16
N GLU A 531 -6.72 -35.69 26.45
CA GLU A 531 -5.71 -35.92 25.40
C GLU A 531 -6.20 -36.94 24.35
N HIS A 532 -6.89 -38.01 24.76
CA HIS A 532 -7.44 -39.01 23.83
C HIS A 532 -8.60 -38.44 22.99
N ILE A 533 -9.47 -37.62 23.60
CA ILE A 533 -10.59 -36.96 22.91
C ILE A 533 -10.08 -35.97 21.86
N TYR A 534 -9.08 -35.16 22.18
CA TYR A 534 -8.45 -34.27 21.20
C TYR A 534 -7.75 -35.02 20.06
N ARG A 535 -7.04 -36.11 20.36
CA ARG A 535 -6.35 -36.94 19.35
C ARG A 535 -7.29 -37.72 18.42
N LYS A 536 -8.50 -38.09 18.86
CA LYS A 536 -9.45 -38.89 18.05
C LYS A 536 -10.56 -38.12 17.33
N LYS A 537 -10.83 -36.86 17.68
CA LYS A 537 -11.92 -36.09 17.04
C LYS A 537 -11.50 -35.35 15.75
N PHE A 538 -10.24 -35.52 15.35
CA PHE A 538 -9.64 -34.98 14.11
C PHE A 538 -8.80 -36.06 13.39
N GLN A 539 -9.28 -37.31 13.43
CA GLN A 539 -9.01 -38.35 12.44
C GLN A 539 -10.31 -38.63 11.67
#